data_AF-A0A0V0HAW3-F1
#
_entry.id   AF-A0A0V0HAW3-F1
#
_cell.length_a   1.000
_cell.length_b   1.000
_cell.length_c   1.000
_cell.angle_alpha   90.00
_cell.angle_beta   90.00
_cell.angle_gamma   90.00
#
_symmetry.space_group_name_H-M   'P 1'
#
loop_
_entity.id
_entity.type
_entity.pdbx_description
1 polymer ?
#
loop_
_entity_poly.entity_id
_entity_poly.type
_entity_poly.pdbx_seq_one_letter_code
_entity_poly.pdbx_strand_id
1 'polypeptide(L)'
;MKWFNEGDRNTKFFHSYVRGRRKKLHIESIKDIRGIEVSDNDQKGEAAVEFFQNQFSAEACNRDYGMLQHIPRLISEEQNEEMFKLPSLEVVKKMVFKLNGESASGPDGFSGSFFQHCWEIIGEDLTRLVKAFFCGQELPKFITHTNLVLIPKKENVQEFKDLRPISLSNFTNKVISRMVHERL
;
A
#
# COMPACT_ATOMS: atom_id res chain seq x y z
N MET A 1 -11.77 -7.95 29.31
CA MET A 1 -10.44 -7.28 29.37
C MET A 1 -9.24 -8.24 29.43
N LYS A 2 -9.29 -9.52 28.99
CA LYS A 2 -8.08 -10.38 29.00
C LYS A 2 -7.04 -10.05 27.92
N TRP A 3 -7.50 -9.52 26.78
CA TRP A 3 -6.63 -9.15 25.65
C TRP A 3 -5.57 -8.12 26.01
N PHE A 4 -5.91 -7.07 26.75
CA PHE A 4 -4.96 -6.00 27.09
C PHE A 4 -3.77 -6.47 27.96
N ASN A 5 -3.97 -7.48 28.82
CA ASN A 5 -2.92 -7.98 29.71
C ASN A 5 -2.13 -9.15 29.12
N GLU A 6 -2.79 -10.02 28.34
CA GLU A 6 -2.19 -11.29 27.89
C GLU A 6 -2.05 -11.40 26.37
N GLY A 7 -2.71 -10.52 25.60
CA GLY A 7 -2.84 -10.61 24.14
C GLY A 7 -1.64 -10.11 23.35
N ASP A 8 -0.75 -9.33 23.96
CA ASP A 8 0.49 -8.85 23.32
C ASP A 8 1.76 -9.50 23.90
N ARG A 9 1.56 -10.47 24.81
CA ARG A 9 2.63 -11.25 25.43
C ARG A 9 2.63 -12.67 24.89
N ASN A 10 3.77 -13.35 24.99
CA ASN A 10 3.91 -14.76 24.63
C ASN A 10 3.16 -15.67 25.65
N THR A 11 1.83 -15.65 25.60
CA THR A 11 0.94 -16.36 26.54
C THR A 11 0.17 -17.48 25.84
N LYS A 12 -0.31 -18.45 26.62
CA LYS A 12 -1.24 -19.48 26.11
C LYS A 12 -2.52 -18.86 25.53
N PHE A 13 -2.98 -17.76 26.12
CA PHE A 13 -4.16 -17.02 25.65
C PHE A 13 -3.91 -16.44 24.24
N PHE A 14 -2.80 -15.73 24.03
CA PHE A 14 -2.41 -15.21 22.72
C PHE A 14 -2.33 -16.31 21.66
N HIS A 15 -1.59 -17.40 21.94
CA HIS A 15 -1.45 -18.51 21.00
C HIS A 15 -2.78 -19.22 20.71
N SER A 16 -3.67 -19.34 21.69
CA SER A 16 -5.01 -19.88 21.48
C SER A 16 -5.83 -19.00 20.54
N TYR A 17 -5.81 -17.68 20.76
CA TYR A 17 -6.49 -16.71 19.90
C TYR A 17 -5.93 -16.72 18.47
N VAL A 18 -4.61 -16.73 18.31
CA VAL A 18 -3.94 -16.80 17.00
C VAL A 18 -4.32 -18.08 16.27
N ARG A 19 -4.35 -19.25 16.95
CA ARG A 19 -4.80 -20.51 16.34
C ARG A 19 -6.26 -20.46 15.90
N GLY A 20 -7.15 -19.92 16.72
CA GLY A 20 -8.56 -19.72 16.36
C GLY A 20 -8.71 -18.82 15.13
N ARG A 21 -7.97 -17.72 15.10
CA ARG A 21 -7.95 -16.80 13.95
C ARG A 21 -7.37 -17.44 12.70
N ARG A 22 -6.28 -18.20 12.79
CA ARG A 22 -5.70 -18.95 11.65
C ARG A 22 -6.70 -19.94 11.08
N LYS A 23 -7.43 -20.68 11.94
CA LYS A 23 -8.47 -21.60 11.50
C LYS A 23 -9.61 -20.87 10.78
N LYS A 24 -10.07 -19.73 11.31
CA LYS A 24 -11.14 -18.91 10.68
C LYS A 24 -10.70 -18.27 9.37
N LEU A 25 -9.43 -17.91 9.23
CA LEU A 25 -8.88 -17.28 8.03
C LEU A 25 -8.34 -18.30 7.01
N HIS A 26 -8.35 -19.59 7.34
CA HIS A 26 -7.89 -20.62 6.44
C HIS A 26 -8.89 -20.78 5.29
N ILE A 27 -8.40 -20.60 4.07
CA ILE A 27 -9.19 -20.78 2.85
C ILE A 27 -9.02 -22.23 2.41
N GLU A 28 -10.00 -23.08 2.74
CA GLU A 28 -10.00 -24.50 2.36
C GLU A 28 -10.16 -24.68 0.84
N SER A 29 -11.02 -23.88 0.22
CA SER A 29 -11.19 -23.78 -1.22
C SER A 29 -11.61 -22.36 -1.62
N ILE A 30 -11.40 -22.00 -2.89
CA ILE A 30 -11.85 -20.74 -3.47
C ILE A 30 -12.17 -20.96 -4.94
N LYS A 31 -13.11 -20.20 -5.49
CA LYS A 31 -13.42 -20.25 -6.92
C LYS A 31 -12.51 -19.32 -7.71
N ASP A 32 -11.95 -19.84 -8.81
CA ASP A 32 -11.20 -19.05 -9.78
C ASP A 32 -12.10 -18.11 -10.61
N ILE A 33 -11.51 -17.35 -11.54
CA ILE A 33 -12.26 -16.43 -12.41
C ILE A 33 -13.27 -17.12 -13.33
N ARG A 34 -13.13 -18.44 -13.56
CA ARG A 34 -14.05 -19.27 -14.36
C ARG A 34 -15.13 -19.92 -13.50
N GLY A 35 -15.12 -19.71 -12.19
CA GLY A 35 -16.04 -20.32 -11.24
C GLY A 35 -15.67 -21.75 -10.81
N ILE A 36 -14.47 -22.24 -11.18
CA ILE A 36 -13.97 -23.56 -10.81
C ILE A 36 -13.40 -23.50 -9.40
N GLU A 37 -13.79 -24.44 -8.55
CA GLU A 37 -13.28 -24.53 -7.18
C GLU A 37 -11.86 -25.12 -7.16
N VAL A 38 -10.93 -24.38 -6.54
CA VAL A 38 -9.54 -24.80 -6.33
C VAL A 38 -9.25 -24.95 -4.84
N SER A 39 -8.66 -26.09 -4.47
CA SER A 39 -8.32 -26.44 -3.07
C SER A 39 -6.81 -26.57 -2.84
N ASP A 40 -6.04 -26.86 -3.88
CA ASP A 40 -4.58 -26.90 -3.83
C ASP A 40 -3.97 -25.49 -3.62
N ASN A 41 -2.88 -25.41 -2.86
CA ASN A 41 -2.29 -24.12 -2.50
C ASN A 41 -1.59 -23.44 -3.67
N ASP A 42 -0.95 -24.19 -4.56
CA ASP A 42 -0.26 -23.62 -5.71
C ASP A 42 -1.30 -23.12 -6.72
N GLN A 43 -2.37 -23.89 -6.96
CA GLN A 43 -3.50 -23.47 -7.79
C GLN A 43 -4.22 -22.24 -7.24
N LYS A 44 -4.41 -22.15 -5.91
CA LYS A 44 -4.95 -20.94 -5.25
C LYS A 44 -4.05 -19.73 -5.48
N GLY A 45 -2.74 -19.93 -5.40
CA GLY A 45 -1.74 -18.88 -5.66
C GLY A 45 -1.83 -18.36 -7.08
N GLU A 46 -1.83 -19.25 -8.08
CA GLU A 46 -1.97 -18.90 -9.49
C GLU A 46 -3.28 -18.17 -9.78
N ALA A 47 -4.41 -18.70 -9.28
CA ALA A 47 -5.72 -18.07 -9.45
C ALA A 47 -5.80 -16.69 -8.78
N ALA A 48 -5.12 -16.49 -7.64
CA ALA A 48 -5.04 -15.19 -6.99
C ALA A 48 -4.24 -14.19 -7.83
N VAL A 49 -3.08 -14.63 -8.38
CA VAL A 49 -2.25 -13.79 -9.25
C VAL A 49 -3.03 -13.37 -10.48
N GLU A 50 -3.67 -14.30 -11.18
CA GLU A 50 -4.49 -14.01 -12.35
C GLU A 50 -5.62 -13.01 -12.03
N PHE A 51 -6.38 -13.27 -10.96
CA PHE A 51 -7.47 -12.39 -10.54
C PHE A 51 -7.00 -10.95 -10.28
N PHE A 52 -5.96 -10.78 -9.46
CA PHE A 52 -5.49 -9.45 -9.07
C PHE A 52 -4.67 -8.76 -10.18
N GLN A 53 -3.98 -9.51 -11.04
CA GLN A 53 -3.36 -8.93 -12.24
C GLN A 53 -4.41 -8.34 -13.16
N ASN A 54 -5.51 -9.05 -13.42
CA ASN A 54 -6.61 -8.54 -14.23
C ASN A 54 -7.26 -7.31 -13.56
N GLN A 55 -7.45 -7.35 -12.24
CA GLN A 55 -8.04 -6.24 -11.48
C GLN A 55 -7.17 -4.96 -11.46
N PHE A 56 -5.85 -5.09 -11.46
CA PHE A 56 -4.91 -3.96 -11.36
C PHE A 56 -4.29 -3.57 -12.70
N SER A 57 -4.59 -4.29 -13.78
CA SER A 57 -4.16 -3.91 -15.13
C SER A 57 -5.18 -2.95 -15.74
N ALA A 58 -4.67 -1.90 -16.38
CA ALA A 58 -5.52 -0.98 -17.12
C ALA A 58 -6.00 -1.65 -18.41
N GLU A 59 -7.30 -1.60 -18.68
CA GLU A 59 -7.82 -1.92 -20.00
C GLU A 59 -7.33 -0.87 -21.01
N ALA A 60 -6.97 -1.31 -22.21
CA ALA A 60 -6.58 -0.42 -23.30
C ALA A 60 -7.80 0.42 -23.73
N CYS A 61 -7.97 1.58 -23.11
CA CYS A 61 -8.98 2.55 -23.47
C CYS A 61 -8.39 3.60 -24.41
N ASN A 62 -9.08 3.84 -25.53
CA ASN A 62 -8.78 4.98 -26.40
C ASN A 62 -9.18 6.24 -25.63
N ARG A 63 -8.21 6.89 -24.97
CA ARG A 63 -8.48 8.06 -24.13
C ARG A 63 -8.78 9.27 -25.02
N ASP A 64 -10.06 9.52 -25.25
CA ASP A 64 -10.51 10.79 -25.80
C ASP A 64 -10.48 11.85 -24.69
N TYR A 65 -9.52 12.76 -24.79
CA TYR A 65 -9.38 13.89 -23.87
C TYR A 65 -10.21 15.11 -24.28
N GLY A 66 -10.99 15.02 -25.36
CA GLY A 66 -11.84 16.10 -25.86
C GLY A 66 -12.79 16.64 -24.79
N MET A 67 -13.34 15.79 -23.90
CA MET A 67 -14.20 16.27 -22.82
C MET A 67 -13.49 17.17 -21.80
N LEU A 68 -12.17 17.04 -21.63
CA LEU A 68 -11.41 17.87 -20.69
C LEU A 68 -11.42 19.35 -21.08
N GLN A 69 -11.64 19.68 -22.36
CA GLN A 69 -11.70 21.06 -22.84
C GLN A 69 -12.90 21.85 -22.27
N HIS A 70 -13.91 21.14 -21.76
CA HIS A 70 -15.10 21.74 -21.15
C HIS A 70 -14.95 21.93 -19.64
N ILE A 71 -13.85 21.45 -19.05
CA ILE A 71 -13.56 21.66 -17.63
C ILE A 71 -12.95 23.06 -17.48
N PRO A 72 -13.57 23.97 -16.70
CA PRO A 72 -13.02 25.29 -16.49
C PRO A 72 -11.67 25.20 -15.78
N ARG A 73 -10.74 26.10 -16.12
CA ARG A 73 -9.45 26.21 -15.43
C ARG A 73 -9.69 26.79 -14.02
N LEU A 74 -9.66 25.93 -13.02
CA LEU A 74 -9.86 26.31 -11.61
C LEU A 74 -8.56 26.58 -10.86
N ILE A 75 -7.43 26.09 -11.37
CA ILE A 75 -6.10 26.24 -10.74
C ILE A 75 -5.40 27.46 -11.33
N SER A 76 -5.03 28.41 -10.45
CA SER A 76 -4.24 29.59 -10.82
C SER A 76 -2.80 29.20 -11.17
N GLU A 77 -2.08 30.09 -11.86
CA GLU A 77 -0.66 29.86 -12.16
C GLU A 77 0.17 29.75 -10.90
N GLU A 78 -0.11 30.61 -9.90
CA GLU A 78 0.55 30.57 -8.59
C GLU A 78 0.35 29.23 -7.87
N GLN A 79 -0.89 28.71 -7.85
CA GLN A 79 -1.19 27.40 -7.25
C GLN A 79 -0.45 26.27 -7.98
N ASN A 80 -0.41 26.36 -9.31
CA ASN A 80 0.31 25.39 -10.12
C ASN A 80 1.82 25.42 -9.82
N GLU A 81 2.44 26.59 -9.77
CA GLU A 81 3.84 26.75 -9.40
C GLU A 81 4.15 26.19 -8.01
N GLU A 82 3.24 26.41 -7.04
CA GLU A 82 3.39 25.88 -5.69
C GLU A 82 3.33 24.34 -5.65
N MET A 83 2.43 23.72 -6.45
CA MET A 83 2.36 22.26 -6.60
C MET A 83 3.64 21.65 -7.18
N PHE A 84 4.32 22.36 -8.08
CA PHE A 84 5.57 21.90 -8.72
C PHE A 84 6.84 22.23 -7.92
N LYS A 85 6.74 23.03 -6.86
CA LYS A 85 7.90 23.42 -6.05
C LYS A 85 8.64 22.21 -5.50
N LEU A 86 9.97 22.17 -5.63
CA LEU A 86 10.75 21.06 -5.07
C LEU A 86 10.66 21.07 -3.55
N PRO A 87 10.41 19.92 -2.92
CA PRO A 87 10.30 19.86 -1.47
C PRO A 87 11.67 20.05 -0.80
N SER A 88 11.69 20.83 0.29
CA SER A 88 12.87 20.97 1.14
C SER A 88 13.04 19.76 2.07
N LEU A 89 14.20 19.66 2.72
CA LEU A 89 14.49 18.62 3.71
C LEU A 89 13.45 18.64 4.85
N GLU A 90 13.08 19.83 5.32
CA GLU A 90 12.10 20.05 6.39
C GLU A 90 10.70 19.60 5.98
N VAL A 91 10.30 19.86 4.72
CA VAL A 91 9.01 19.40 4.20
C VAL A 91 8.98 17.87 4.16
N VAL A 92 10.04 17.22 3.68
CA VAL A 92 10.11 15.75 3.66
C VAL A 92 10.12 15.19 5.08
N LYS A 93 10.91 15.78 6.01
CA LYS A 93 10.92 15.40 7.43
C LYS A 93 9.52 15.47 8.01
N LYS A 94 8.80 16.58 7.81
CA LYS A 94 7.42 16.75 8.28
C LYS A 94 6.51 15.61 7.79
N MET A 95 6.67 15.19 6.53
CA MET A 95 5.86 14.09 5.98
C MET A 95 6.19 12.74 6.59
N VAL A 96 7.47 12.44 6.77
CA VAL A 96 7.94 11.22 7.45
C VAL A 96 7.37 11.12 8.86
N PHE A 97 7.38 12.23 9.61
CA PHE A 97 6.89 12.27 11.00
C PHE A 97 5.36 12.38 11.10
N LYS A 98 4.66 12.77 10.03
CA LYS A 98 3.19 12.74 9.95
C LYS A 98 2.64 11.33 9.70
N LEU A 99 3.43 10.47 9.06
CA LEU A 99 3.06 9.08 8.81
C LEU A 99 3.20 8.23 10.08
N ASN A 100 2.34 7.20 10.20
CA ASN A 100 2.40 6.27 11.33
C ASN A 100 3.66 5.40 11.27
N GLY A 101 4.57 5.61 12.24
CA GLY A 101 5.82 4.87 12.38
C GLY A 101 5.65 3.38 12.67
N GLU A 102 4.55 3.00 13.31
CA GLU A 102 4.21 1.63 13.70
C GLU A 102 3.41 0.89 12.61
N SER A 103 3.13 1.54 11.48
CA SER A 103 2.46 0.87 10.37
C SER A 103 3.33 -0.27 9.81
N ALA A 104 2.68 -1.32 9.31
CA ALA A 104 3.36 -2.46 8.70
C ALA A 104 4.29 -2.00 7.56
N SER A 105 5.51 -2.56 7.57
CA SER A 105 6.52 -2.32 6.53
C SER A 105 6.13 -2.96 5.21
N GLY A 106 6.75 -2.47 4.14
CA GLY A 106 6.64 -3.10 2.82
C GLY A 106 7.61 -4.28 2.68
N PRO A 107 7.81 -4.76 1.44
CA PRO A 107 8.76 -5.83 1.14
C PRO A 107 10.20 -5.58 1.63
N ASP A 108 10.60 -4.32 1.79
CA ASP A 108 11.95 -3.95 2.26
C ASP A 108 12.18 -4.16 3.77
N GLY A 109 11.12 -4.39 4.53
CA GLY A 109 11.18 -4.58 5.98
C GLY A 109 11.37 -3.30 6.80
N PHE A 110 11.54 -2.13 6.17
CA PHE A 110 11.76 -0.87 6.88
C PHE A 110 10.42 -0.21 7.27
N SER A 111 10.18 -0.08 8.58
CA SER A 111 8.99 0.60 9.11
C SER A 111 9.18 2.11 9.15
N GLY A 112 8.09 2.87 9.34
CA GLY A 112 8.21 4.32 9.50
C GLY A 112 9.03 4.74 10.71
N SER A 113 9.01 3.92 11.78
CA SER A 113 9.84 4.11 12.96
C SER A 113 11.33 4.12 12.62
N PHE A 114 11.80 3.24 11.71
CA PHE A 114 13.18 3.29 11.22
C PHE A 114 13.51 4.66 10.61
N PHE A 115 12.64 5.18 9.73
CA PHE A 115 12.88 6.47 9.08
C PHE A 115 12.87 7.65 10.06
N GLN A 116 12.03 7.59 11.09
CA GLN A 116 11.93 8.63 12.11
C GLN A 116 13.15 8.63 13.04
N HIS A 117 13.61 7.46 13.49
CA HIS A 117 14.76 7.34 14.40
C HIS A 117 16.09 7.56 13.68
N CYS A 118 16.24 7.10 12.44
CA CYS A 118 17.46 7.22 11.66
C CYS A 118 17.48 8.46 10.77
N TRP A 119 16.57 9.43 10.96
CA TRP A 119 16.41 10.58 10.07
C TRP A 119 17.72 11.34 9.83
N GLU A 120 18.53 11.54 10.87
CA GLU A 120 19.80 12.27 10.76
C GLU A 120 20.84 11.55 9.88
N ILE A 121 20.62 10.25 9.57
CA ILE A 121 21.46 9.45 8.68
C ILE A 121 20.87 9.41 7.26
N ILE A 122 19.58 9.10 7.15
CA ILE A 122 18.95 8.78 5.84
C ILE A 122 18.16 9.94 5.22
N GLY A 123 17.93 11.03 5.97
CA GLY A 123 17.00 12.09 5.60
C GLY A 123 17.38 12.77 4.29
N GLU A 124 18.68 13.03 4.11
CA GLU A 124 19.21 13.62 2.88
C GLU A 124 18.99 12.71 1.66
N ASP A 125 19.27 11.40 1.80
CA ASP A 125 19.09 10.43 0.72
C ASP A 125 17.63 10.30 0.30
N LEU A 126 16.73 10.23 1.29
CA LEU A 126 15.28 10.20 1.05
C LEU A 126 14.81 11.49 0.38
N THR A 127 15.29 12.65 0.82
CA THR A 127 14.95 13.93 0.18
C THR A 127 15.46 14.02 -1.25
N ARG A 128 16.67 13.53 -1.55
CA ARG A 128 17.17 13.46 -2.94
C ARG A 128 16.28 12.56 -3.80
N LEU A 129 15.85 11.42 -3.28
CA LEU A 129 14.94 10.51 -3.98
C LEU A 129 13.59 11.17 -4.26
N VAL A 130 13.00 11.84 -3.26
CA VAL A 130 11.73 12.56 -3.43
C VAL A 130 11.87 13.68 -4.45
N LYS A 131 12.95 14.48 -4.40
CA LYS A 131 13.20 15.53 -5.38
C LYS A 131 13.33 14.96 -6.79
N ALA A 132 14.07 13.85 -6.96
CA ALA A 132 14.21 13.19 -8.24
C ALA A 132 12.85 12.79 -8.83
N PHE A 133 11.94 12.25 -8.01
CA PHE A 133 10.57 11.95 -8.42
C PHE A 133 9.82 13.21 -8.90
N PHE A 134 9.86 14.31 -8.15
CA PHE A 134 9.23 15.57 -8.56
C PHE A 134 9.89 16.23 -9.78
N CYS A 135 11.14 15.88 -10.10
CA CYS A 135 11.83 16.23 -11.35
C CYS A 135 11.50 15.29 -12.52
N GLY A 136 10.54 14.36 -12.36
CA GLY A 136 10.08 13.47 -13.42
C GLY A 136 10.92 12.21 -13.60
N GLN A 137 11.79 11.86 -12.65
CA GLN A 137 12.50 10.58 -12.69
C GLN A 137 11.57 9.42 -12.32
N GLU A 138 11.73 8.29 -13.01
CA GLU A 138 10.99 7.08 -12.69
C GLU A 138 11.42 6.50 -11.34
N LEU A 139 10.46 5.97 -10.59
CA LEU A 139 10.75 5.26 -9.35
C LEU A 139 11.26 3.85 -9.66
N PRO A 140 12.36 3.40 -9.04
CA PRO A 140 12.81 2.03 -9.17
C PRO A 140 11.73 1.05 -8.74
N LYS A 141 11.63 -0.09 -9.44
CA LYS A 141 10.66 -1.17 -9.12
C LYS A 141 10.73 -1.61 -7.65
N PHE A 142 11.91 -1.58 -7.05
CA PHE A 142 12.09 -1.89 -5.63
C PHE A 142 11.29 -0.96 -4.72
N ILE A 143 11.24 0.34 -5.01
CA ILE A 143 10.50 1.33 -4.20
C ILE A 143 8.99 1.15 -4.36
N THR A 144 8.54 0.84 -5.57
CA THR A 144 7.11 0.66 -5.88
C THR A 144 6.61 -0.75 -5.55
N HIS A 145 7.49 -1.69 -5.25
CA HIS A 145 7.13 -3.05 -4.84
C HIS A 145 6.27 -3.04 -3.57
N THR A 146 5.27 -3.91 -3.54
CA THR A 146 4.24 -3.91 -2.51
C THR A 146 3.79 -5.34 -2.26
N ASN A 147 3.65 -5.71 -0.98
CA ASN A 147 3.03 -6.99 -0.63
C ASN A 147 1.50 -6.83 -0.60
N LEU A 148 0.79 -7.70 -1.30
CA LEU A 148 -0.67 -7.73 -1.27
C LEU A 148 -1.15 -8.67 -0.17
N VAL A 149 -1.79 -8.12 0.86
CA VAL A 149 -2.39 -8.90 1.95
C VAL A 149 -3.89 -8.96 1.76
N LEU A 150 -4.44 -10.17 1.80
CA LEU A 150 -5.87 -10.41 1.58
C LEU A 150 -6.61 -10.53 2.92
N ILE A 151 -7.63 -9.69 3.12
CA ILE A 151 -8.46 -9.70 4.33
C ILE A 151 -9.90 -10.07 3.95
N PRO A 152 -10.53 -11.09 4.56
CA PRO A 152 -11.93 -11.42 4.32
C PRO A 152 -12.88 -10.24 4.59
N LYS A 153 -13.79 -9.97 3.65
CA LYS A 153 -14.87 -8.99 3.81
C LYS A 153 -16.09 -9.57 4.55
N LYS A 154 -16.24 -10.90 4.50
CA LYS A 154 -17.33 -11.67 5.13
C LYS A 154 -16.78 -12.98 5.70
N GLU A 155 -17.57 -13.67 6.52
CA GLU A 155 -17.13 -14.90 7.20
C GLU A 155 -16.89 -16.07 6.24
N ASN A 156 -17.78 -16.24 5.26
CA ASN A 156 -17.67 -17.29 4.26
C ASN A 156 -17.08 -16.72 2.96
N VAL A 157 -15.79 -16.93 2.75
CA VAL A 157 -15.06 -16.55 1.53
C VAL A 157 -15.23 -17.66 0.51
N GLN A 158 -15.77 -17.33 -0.66
CA GLN A 158 -16.00 -18.28 -1.75
C GLN A 158 -15.24 -17.89 -3.02
N GLU A 159 -14.98 -16.60 -3.20
CA GLU A 159 -14.35 -16.02 -4.39
C GLU A 159 -13.34 -14.92 -3.99
N PHE A 160 -12.38 -14.60 -4.85
CA PHE A 160 -11.39 -13.55 -4.57
C PHE A 160 -12.02 -12.15 -4.38
N LYS A 161 -13.19 -11.88 -4.95
CA LYS A 161 -13.96 -10.64 -4.71
C LYS A 161 -14.42 -10.48 -3.25
N ASP A 162 -14.51 -11.59 -2.51
CA ASP A 162 -14.86 -11.62 -1.10
C ASP A 162 -13.68 -11.22 -0.20
N LEU A 163 -12.49 -11.06 -0.79
CA LEU A 163 -11.28 -10.61 -0.13
C LEU A 163 -11.05 -9.13 -0.45
N ARG A 164 -10.62 -8.38 0.57
CA ARG A 164 -10.15 -7.01 0.43
C ARG A 164 -8.63 -7.05 0.28
N PRO A 165 -8.08 -6.63 -0.86
CA PRO A 165 -6.64 -6.45 -0.98
C PRO A 165 -6.19 -5.24 -0.16
N ILE A 166 -5.13 -5.41 0.63
CA ILE A 166 -4.42 -4.36 1.34
C ILE A 166 -2.98 -4.35 0.85
N SER A 167 -2.57 -3.20 0.29
CA SER A 167 -1.23 -2.96 -0.21
C SER A 167 -0.30 -2.54 0.92
N LEU A 168 0.66 -3.39 1.27
CA LEU A 168 1.77 -3.04 2.16
C LEU A 168 2.95 -2.52 1.33
N SER A 169 2.93 -1.22 1.06
CA SER A 169 3.99 -0.55 0.28
C SER A 169 5.17 -0.15 1.15
N ASN A 170 6.36 -0.05 0.54
CA ASN A 170 7.55 0.49 1.20
C ASN A 170 7.28 1.89 1.73
N PHE A 171 7.87 2.22 2.88
CA PHE A 171 7.59 3.48 3.56
C PHE A 171 8.01 4.69 2.71
N THR A 172 9.10 4.59 1.95
CA THR A 172 9.51 5.58 0.95
C THR A 172 8.39 5.91 -0.04
N ASN A 173 7.70 4.89 -0.57
CA ASN A 173 6.59 5.11 -1.50
C ASN A 173 5.38 5.78 -0.81
N LYS A 174 5.13 5.43 0.47
CA LYS A 174 4.11 6.10 1.30
C LYS A 174 4.42 7.59 1.50
N VAL A 175 5.69 7.95 1.69
CA VAL A 175 6.14 9.36 1.80
C VAL A 175 5.81 10.12 0.51
N ILE A 176 6.18 9.58 -0.65
CA ILE A 176 5.91 10.21 -1.95
C ILE A 176 4.39 10.37 -2.16
N SER A 177 3.63 9.31 -1.95
CA SER A 177 2.16 9.35 -2.10
C SER A 177 1.52 10.37 -1.16
N ARG A 178 2.02 10.48 0.08
CA ARG A 178 1.56 11.51 1.02
C ARG A 178 1.88 12.91 0.50
N MET A 179 3.07 13.12 -0.06
CA MET A 179 3.47 14.42 -0.59
C MET A 179 2.63 14.86 -1.79
N VAL A 180 2.33 13.92 -2.69
CA VAL A 180 1.40 14.18 -3.80
C VAL A 180 0.02 14.53 -3.24
N HIS A 181 -0.47 13.79 -2.23
CA HIS A 181 -1.75 14.07 -1.59
C HIS A 181 -1.83 15.42 -0.87
N GLU A 182 -0.75 15.93 -0.28
CA GLU A 182 -0.77 17.27 0.34
C GLU A 182 -0.73 18.41 -0.68
N ARG A 183 -0.41 18.11 -1.95
CA ARG A 183 -0.33 19.09 -3.04
C ARG A 183 -1.57 19.10 -3.91
N LEU A 184 -2.35 18.02 -3.92
CA LEU A 184 -3.64 17.89 -4.63
C LEU A 184 -4.81 18.28 -3.73
#